data_AF-A0A516R0I3-F1
#
_entry.id   AF-A0A516R0I3-F1
#
_cell.length_a   1.000
_cell.length_b   1.000
_cell.length_c   1.000
_cell.angle_alpha   90.00
_cell.angle_beta   90.00
_cell.angle_gamma   90.00
#
_symmetry.space_group_name_H-M   'P 1'
#
loop_
_entity.id
_entity.type
_entity.pdbx_description
1 polymer ?
#
loop_
_entity_poly.entity_id
_entity_poly.type
_entity_poly.pdbx_seq_one_letter_code
_entity_poly.pdbx_strand_id
1 'polypeptide(L)' 'MAKTQLGARVDQDVADLAKQRAADLGLSVGDYLARLVQEDASGLRARAVGAAAGFLADHQAVFDEAEQAQQASRGAHAA' A
#
# COMPACT_ATOMS: atom_id res chain seq x y z
N MET A 1 -10.32 -14.91 -23.79
CA MET A 1 -9.01 -15.04 -24.46
C MET A 1 -8.16 -16.03 -23.68
N ALA A 2 -7.41 -16.89 -24.35
CA ALA A 2 -6.45 -17.77 -23.67
C ALA A 2 -5.35 -16.93 -23.01
N LYS A 3 -4.91 -17.31 -21.81
CA LYS A 3 -3.78 -16.67 -21.13
C LYS A 3 -2.47 -17.07 -21.81
N THR A 4 -1.58 -16.12 -22.06
CA THR A 4 -0.24 -16.39 -22.59
C THR A 4 0.69 -16.86 -21.48
N GLN A 5 1.50 -17.89 -21.73
CA GLN A 5 2.51 -18.36 -20.79
C GLN A 5 3.76 -17.46 -20.83
N LEU A 6 4.21 -16.97 -19.66
CA LEU A 6 5.34 -16.04 -19.53
C LEU A 6 6.71 -16.73 -19.44
N GLY A 7 6.80 -17.95 -18.91
CA GLY A 7 8.03 -18.74 -18.89
C GLY A 7 9.20 -18.15 -18.08
N ALA A 8 8.94 -17.48 -16.96
CA ALA A 8 9.98 -16.87 -16.11
C ALA A 8 10.66 -17.89 -15.17
N ARG A 9 11.98 -17.76 -14.99
CA ARG A 9 12.74 -18.47 -13.95
C ARG A 9 12.94 -17.53 -12.76
N VAL A 10 12.71 -18.05 -11.56
CA VAL A 10 12.88 -17.34 -10.29
C VAL A 10 13.52 -18.27 -9.29
N ASP A 11 14.10 -17.69 -8.25
CA ASP A 11 14.61 -18.45 -7.12
C ASP A 11 13.45 -19.14 -6.37
N GLN A 12 13.77 -20.26 -5.71
CA GLN A 12 12.78 -21.12 -5.08
C GLN A 12 12.01 -20.40 -3.96
N ASP A 13 12.72 -19.58 -3.17
CA ASP A 13 12.14 -18.77 -2.09
C ASP A 13 11.14 -17.73 -2.63
N VAL A 14 11.46 -17.10 -3.76
CA VAL A 14 10.55 -16.18 -4.46
C VAL A 14 9.31 -16.92 -4.95
N ALA A 15 9.48 -18.13 -5.52
CA ALA A 15 8.36 -18.94 -5.98
C ALA A 15 7.43 -19.34 -4.82
N ASP A 16 7.99 -19.70 -3.67
CA ASP A 16 7.21 -20.12 -2.51
C ASP A 16 6.49 -18.93 -1.86
N LEU A 17 7.15 -17.79 -1.78
CA LEU A 17 6.51 -16.55 -1.36
C LEU A 17 5.34 -16.19 -2.28
N ALA A 18 5.52 -16.24 -3.60
CA ALA A 18 4.44 -15.94 -4.55
C ALA A 18 3.24 -16.89 -4.37
N LYS A 19 3.47 -18.18 -4.12
CA LYS A 19 2.40 -19.16 -3.83
C LYS A 19 1.67 -18.81 -2.54
N GLN A 20 2.40 -18.51 -1.46
CA GLN A 20 1.80 -18.16 -0.18
C GLN A 20 0.95 -16.90 -0.31
N ARG A 21 1.47 -15.84 -0.93
CA ARG A 21 0.74 -14.57 -1.12
C ARG A 21 -0.47 -14.74 -2.01
N ALA A 22 -0.38 -15.55 -3.07
CA ALA A 22 -1.53 -15.88 -3.89
C ALA A 22 -2.61 -16.62 -3.09
N ALA A 23 -2.22 -17.59 -2.25
CA ALA A 23 -3.14 -18.33 -1.39
C ALA A 23 -3.83 -17.42 -0.34
N ASP A 24 -3.07 -16.53 0.32
CA ASP A 24 -3.62 -15.55 1.27
C ASP A 24 -4.73 -14.69 0.64
N LEU A 25 -4.62 -14.42 -0.66
CA LEU A 25 -5.55 -13.61 -1.43
C LEU A 25 -6.64 -14.42 -2.16
N GLY A 26 -6.61 -15.76 -2.06
CA GLY A 26 -7.53 -16.64 -2.78
C GLY A 26 -7.35 -16.61 -4.31
N LEU A 27 -6.14 -16.30 -4.78
CA LEU A 27 -5.80 -16.17 -6.20
C LEU A 27 -4.96 -17.35 -6.70
N SER A 28 -5.02 -17.63 -8.00
CA SER A 28 -3.97 -18.43 -8.64
C SER A 28 -2.66 -17.65 -8.65
N VAL A 29 -1.52 -18.34 -8.67
CA VAL A 29 -0.20 -17.68 -8.76
C VAL A 29 -0.11 -16.79 -10.01
N GLY A 30 -0.65 -17.26 -11.14
CA GLY A 30 -0.68 -16.47 -12.38
C GLY A 30 -1.50 -15.19 -12.25
N ASP A 31 -2.66 -15.24 -11.58
CA ASP A 31 -3.50 -14.05 -11.38
C ASP A 31 -2.89 -13.08 -10.36
N TYR A 32 -2.24 -13.61 -9.32
CA TYR A 32 -1.46 -12.81 -8.38
C TYR A 32 -0.33 -12.06 -9.09
N LEU A 33 0.45 -12.74 -9.93
CA LEU A 33 1.54 -12.11 -10.69
C LEU A 33 1.02 -11.08 -11.70
N ALA A 34 -0.07 -11.37 -12.42
CA ALA A 34 -0.68 -10.43 -13.35
C ALA A 34 -1.13 -9.15 -12.63
N ARG A 35 -1.77 -9.31 -11.46
CA ARG A 35 -2.17 -8.17 -10.61
C ARG A 35 -0.96 -7.39 -10.13
N LEU A 36 0.08 -8.06 -9.65
CA LEU A 36 1.30 -7.41 -9.16
C LEU A 36 1.96 -6.55 -10.25
N VAL A 37 2.08 -7.08 -11.47
CA VAL A 37 2.65 -6.35 -12.62
C VAL A 37 1.77 -5.16 -13.02
N GLN A 38 0.44 -5.32 -13.00
CA GLN A 38 -0.48 -4.22 -13.33
C GLN A 38 -0.45 -3.11 -12.28
N GLU A 39 -0.43 -3.46 -10.99
CA GLU A 39 -0.32 -2.50 -9.89
C GLU A 39 0.98 -1.71 -9.98
N ASP A 40 2.10 -2.40 -10.24
CA ASP A 40 3.41 -1.77 -10.46
C ASP A 40 3.39 -0.81 -11.66
N ALA A 41 2.95 -1.29 -12.84
CA ALA A 41 2.90 -0.51 -14.06
C ALA A 41 1.91 0.68 -13.99
N SER A 42 0.83 0.55 -13.20
CA SER A 42 -0.18 1.60 -13.09
C SER A 42 0.37 2.90 -12.50
N GLY A 43 1.43 2.82 -11.68
CA GLY A 43 1.93 3.95 -10.89
C GLY A 43 0.92 4.49 -9.87
N LEU A 44 -0.21 3.81 -9.67
CA LEU A 44 -1.30 4.26 -8.81
C LEU A 44 -0.82 4.48 -7.37
N ARG A 45 0.03 3.57 -6.87
CA ARG A 45 0.62 3.69 -5.53
C ARG A 45 1.40 4.99 -5.36
N ALA A 46 2.28 5.31 -6.31
CA ALA A 46 3.09 6.53 -6.26
C ALA A 46 2.21 7.78 -6.29
N ARG A 47 1.18 7.80 -7.16
CA ARG A 47 0.23 8.92 -7.23
C ARG A 47 -0.61 9.05 -5.96
N ALA A 48 -1.09 7.94 -5.40
CA ALA A 48 -1.88 7.92 -4.18
C ALA A 48 -1.06 8.42 -2.98
N VAL A 49 0.19 7.97 -2.83
CA VAL A 49 1.09 8.45 -1.78
C VAL A 49 1.42 9.93 -1.98
N GLY A 50 1.70 10.36 -3.22
CA GLY A 50 1.93 11.76 -3.53
C GLY A 50 0.73 12.64 -3.20
N ALA A 51 -0.49 12.20 -3.51
CA ALA A 51 -1.73 12.90 -3.18
C ALA A 51 -1.96 12.97 -1.67
N ALA A 52 -1.71 11.87 -0.94
CA ALA A 52 -1.80 11.87 0.51
C ALA A 52 -0.77 12.82 1.15
N ALA A 53 0.47 12.83 0.66
CA ALA A 53 1.50 13.76 1.11
C ALA A 53 1.12 15.22 0.85
N GLY A 54 0.59 15.52 -0.35
CA GLY A 54 0.07 16.84 -0.69
C GLY A 54 -1.07 17.28 0.23
N PHE A 55 -2.06 16.40 0.45
CA PHE A 55 -3.17 16.68 1.36
C PHE A 55 -2.70 17.02 2.79
N LEU A 56 -1.75 16.23 3.32
CA LEU A 56 -1.17 16.48 4.64
C LEU A 56 -0.43 17.82 4.70
N ALA A 57 0.32 18.16 3.66
CA ALA A 57 1.04 19.43 3.58
C ALA A 57 0.07 20.62 3.50
N ASP A 58 -0.95 20.54 2.63
CA ASP A 58 -1.92 21.61 2.42
C ASP A 58 -2.79 21.88 3.66
N HIS A 59 -3.01 20.86 4.50
CA HIS A 59 -3.86 20.94 5.70
C HIS A 59 -3.05 20.92 7.00
N GLN A 60 -1.73 21.12 6.95
CA GLN A 60 -0.85 20.99 8.10
C GLN A 60 -1.33 21.83 9.30
N ALA A 61 -1.73 23.09 9.07
CA ALA A 61 -2.19 23.98 10.14
C ALA A 61 -3.42 23.45 10.89
N VAL A 62 -4.34 22.76 10.20
CA VAL A 62 -5.54 22.17 10.82
C VAL A 62 -5.14 20.97 11.70
N PHE A 63 -4.20 20.15 11.23
CA PHE A 63 -3.68 19.03 12.02
C PHE A 63 -2.91 19.53 13.25
N ASP A 64 -2.07 20.56 13.09
CA ASP A 64 -1.33 21.17 14.19
C ASP A 64 -2.28 21.75 15.26
N GLU A 65 -3.35 22.44 14.84
CA GLU A 65 -4.38 22.96 15.75
C GLU A 65 -5.09 21.84 16.50
N ALA A 66 -5.49 20.77 15.80
CA ALA A 66 -6.14 19.62 16.40
C ALA A 66 -5.24 18.90 17.42
N GLU A 67 -3.95 18.74 17.12
CA GLU A 67 -2.97 18.15 18.05
C GLU A 67 -2.76 19.02 19.28
N GLN A 68 -2.64 20.34 19.12
CA GLN A 68 -2.48 21.27 20.24
C GLN A 68 -3.70 21.27 21.17
N ALA A 69 -4.91 21.28 20.62
CA ALA A 69 -6.14 21.16 21.40
C ALA A 69 -6.20 19.84 22.19
N GLN A 70 -5.74 18.74 21.58
CA GLN A 70 -5.68 17.43 22.22
C GLN A 70 -4.61 17.37 23.34
N GLN A 71 -3.47 18.04 23.16
CA GLN A 71 -2.43 18.14 24.19
C GLN A 71 -2.88 19.01 25.37
N ALA A 72 -3.57 20.12 25.11
CA ALA A 72 -4.13 20.99 26.15
C ALA A 72 -5.15 20.26 27.04
N SER A 73 -6.04 19.44 26.45
CA SER A 73 -6.99 18.65 27.23
C SER A 73 -6.33 17.56 28.09
N ARG A 74 -5.22 16.95 27.61
CA ARG A 74 -4.45 15.97 28.39
C ARG A 74 -3.67 16.62 29.54
N GLY A 75 -3.11 17.82 29.33
CA GLY A 75 -2.43 18.58 30.38
C GLY A 75 -3.36 19.05 31.50
N ALA A 76 -4.62 19.38 31.18
CA ALA A 76 -5.64 19.77 32.16
C ALA A 76 -6.08 18.62 33.08
N HIS A 77 -5.90 17.36 32.68
CA HIS A 77 -6.21 16.18 33.50
C HIS A 77 -5.04 15.71 34.38
N ALA A 78 -3.84 16.29 34.22
CA ALA A 78 -2.63 15.92 34.96
C ALA A 78 -2.25 16.92 36.07
N ALA A 79 -3.09 17.93 36.33
CA ALA A 79 -2.89 18.97 37.34
C ALA A 79 -3.85 18.80 38.54
#